data_AF-A0A956A1Y6-F1
#
_entry.id   AF-A0A956A1Y6-F1
#
_cell.length_a   1.000
_cell.length_b   1.000
_cell.length_c   1.000
_cell.angle_alpha   90.00
_cell.angle_beta   90.00
_cell.angle_gamma   90.00
#
_symmetry.space_group_name_H-M   'P 1'
#
loop_
_entity.id
_entity.type
_entity.pdbx_description
1 polymer ?
#
loop_
_entity_poly.entity_id
_entity_poly.type
_entity_poly.pdbx_seq_one_letter_code
_entity_poly.pdbx_strand_id
1 'polypeptide(L)'
;METRAQELAPSGATTRGHASMADNEVLVVASKVKTYIKDRGDMKTSASVLTALSDRIRAMCDAAVERARQDGRKTVLDRDFS
;
A
#
# COMPACT_ATOMS: atom_id res chain seq x y z
N MET A 1 -25.59 26.84 -44.86
CA MET A 1 -26.41 26.98 -43.64
C MET A 1 -26.30 25.66 -42.90
N GLU A 2 -25.15 25.42 -42.26
CA GLU A 2 -24.86 24.16 -41.58
C GLU A 2 -24.13 24.48 -40.26
N THR A 3 -24.93 24.43 -39.19
CA THR A 3 -24.64 23.86 -37.86
C THR A 3 -23.17 23.67 -37.45
N ARG A 4 -22.76 24.35 -36.36
CA ARG A 4 -22.42 23.65 -35.10
C ARG A 4 -22.22 24.63 -33.94
N ALA A 5 -23.19 24.68 -33.04
CA ALA A 5 -22.93 25.00 -31.65
C ALA A 5 -22.10 23.84 -31.07
N GLN A 6 -20.91 24.12 -30.55
CA GLN A 6 -20.19 23.17 -29.70
C GLN A 6 -20.21 23.72 -28.27
N GLU A 7 -21.11 23.12 -27.52
CA GLU A 7 -21.30 23.17 -26.09
C GLU A 7 -19.98 22.92 -25.33
N LEU A 8 -19.59 23.87 -24.48
CA LEU A 8 -18.50 23.74 -23.52
C LEU A 8 -19.01 22.96 -22.30
N ALA A 9 -18.76 21.66 -22.27
CA ALA A 9 -18.89 20.88 -21.05
C ALA A 9 -17.59 21.02 -20.22
N PRO A 10 -17.63 21.40 -18.93
CA PRO A 10 -16.50 21.14 -18.04
C PRO A 10 -16.44 19.64 -17.82
N SER A 11 -15.42 19.00 -18.40
CA SER A 11 -15.09 17.61 -18.11
C SER A 11 -14.78 17.51 -16.62
N GLY A 12 -15.74 17.00 -15.85
CA GLY A 12 -15.60 16.68 -14.45
C GLY A 12 -14.51 15.64 -14.29
N ALA A 13 -13.28 16.10 -14.05
CA ALA A 13 -12.23 15.26 -13.52
C ALA A 13 -12.68 14.83 -12.12
N THR A 14 -13.30 13.66 -12.04
CA THR A 14 -13.52 12.96 -10.77
C THR A 14 -12.14 12.60 -10.23
N THR A 15 -11.55 13.51 -9.45
CA THR A 15 -10.43 13.20 -8.56
C THR A 15 -10.98 12.20 -7.55
N ARG A 16 -10.89 10.90 -7.88
CA ARG A 16 -10.95 9.85 -6.87
C ARG A 16 -9.79 10.16 -5.92
N GLY A 17 -10.12 10.81 -4.80
CA GLY A 17 -9.19 11.07 -3.73
C GLY A 17 -8.54 9.75 -3.40
N HIS A 18 -7.24 9.63 -3.68
CA HIS A 18 -6.42 8.70 -2.95
C HIS A 18 -6.43 9.26 -1.53
N ALA A 19 -7.34 8.73 -0.71
CA ALA A 19 -7.29 8.95 0.72
C ALA A 19 -5.83 8.70 1.10
N SER A 20 -5.15 9.74 1.55
CA SER A 20 -3.81 9.66 2.12
C SER A 20 -3.83 8.48 3.06
N MET A 21 -3.14 7.39 2.70
CA MET A 21 -3.13 6.18 3.52
C MET A 21 -2.82 6.62 4.94
N ALA A 22 -3.79 6.46 5.83
CA ALA A 22 -3.65 6.87 7.19
C ALA A 22 -2.40 6.17 7.74
N ASP A 23 -1.56 6.93 8.43
CA ASP A 23 -0.20 6.57 8.86
C ASP A 23 -0.12 5.32 9.75
N ASN A 24 -1.23 4.60 9.97
CA ASN A 24 -1.34 3.45 10.86
C ASN A 24 -2.26 2.35 10.33
N GLU A 25 -2.47 2.25 9.02
CA GLU A 25 -3.18 1.08 8.48
C GLU A 25 -2.34 -0.19 8.70
N VAL A 26 -2.97 -1.17 9.35
CA VAL A 26 -2.33 -2.46 9.63
C VAL A 26 -2.28 -3.26 8.34
N LEU A 27 -1.08 -3.43 7.79
CA LEU A 27 -0.84 -4.14 6.53
C LEU A 27 -0.84 -5.66 6.67
N VAL A 28 -0.94 -6.17 7.91
CA VAL A 28 -0.83 -7.60 8.22
C VAL A 28 -2.14 -8.19 8.78
N VAL A 29 -2.44 -9.43 8.39
CA VAL A 29 -3.59 -10.15 8.95
C VAL A 29 -3.26 -10.60 10.37
N ALA A 30 -3.86 -9.92 11.36
CA ALA A 30 -3.64 -10.14 12.79
C ALA A 30 -3.69 -11.63 13.19
N SER A 31 -4.70 -12.36 12.71
CA SER A 31 -4.89 -13.77 13.03
C SER A 31 -3.73 -14.64 12.53
N LYS A 32 -3.19 -14.36 11.34
CA LYS A 32 -2.07 -15.13 10.78
C LYS A 32 -0.80 -14.92 11.58
N VAL A 33 -0.50 -13.67 11.95
CA VAL A 33 0.65 -13.32 12.78
C VAL A 33 0.55 -13.96 14.16
N LYS A 34 -0.61 -13.84 14.81
CA LYS A 34 -0.85 -14.41 16.15
C LYS A 34 -0.72 -15.93 16.15
N THR A 35 -1.32 -16.61 15.16
CA THR A 35 -1.19 -18.07 15.02
C THR A 35 0.27 -18.46 14.78
N TYR A 36 0.99 -17.77 13.89
CA TYR A 36 2.39 -18.07 13.62
C TYR A 36 3.26 -17.97 14.89
N ILE A 37 3.10 -16.90 15.68
CA ILE A 37 3.86 -16.70 16.92
C ILE A 37 3.50 -17.76 17.97
N LYS A 38 2.21 -18.10 18.08
CA LYS A 38 1.75 -19.16 19.00
C LYS A 38 2.30 -20.52 18.59
N ASP A 39 2.22 -20.90 17.32
CA ASP A 39 2.67 -22.23 16.87
C ASP A 39 4.19 -22.41 16.98
N ARG A 40 4.97 -21.32 16.87
CA ARG A 40 6.43 -21.37 16.93
C ARG A 40 7.00 -21.29 18.34
N GLY A 41 6.28 -20.69 19.29
CA GLY A 41 6.83 -20.41 20.63
C GLY A 41 5.86 -20.56 21.80
N ASP A 42 4.61 -20.98 21.55
CA ASP A 42 3.50 -20.99 22.51
C ASP A 42 3.27 -19.64 23.22
N MET A 43 3.50 -18.55 22.48
CA MET A 43 3.45 -17.18 23.01
C MET A 43 2.15 -16.45 22.67
N LYS A 44 1.77 -15.50 23.53
CA LYS A 44 0.71 -14.52 23.24
C LYS A 44 1.32 -13.27 22.62
N THR A 45 0.64 -12.70 21.62
CA THR A 45 1.08 -11.48 20.93
C THR A 45 0.21 -10.29 21.35
N SER A 46 0.84 -9.18 21.75
CA SER A 46 0.13 -7.93 22.02
C SER A 46 -0.38 -7.28 20.73
N ALA A 47 -1.38 -6.40 20.85
CA ALA A 47 -1.91 -5.65 19.71
C ALA A 47 -0.85 -4.72 19.07
N SER A 48 0.06 -4.16 19.87
CA SER A 48 1.13 -3.26 19.42
C SER A 48 2.14 -3.90 18.46
N VAL A 49 2.30 -5.23 18.50
CA VAL A 49 3.16 -5.95 17.55
C VAL A 49 2.66 -5.80 16.12
N LEU A 50 1.34 -5.71 15.91
CA LEU A 50 0.75 -5.59 14.58
C LEU A 50 1.10 -4.25 13.93
N THR A 51 1.04 -3.17 14.72
CA THR A 51 1.48 -1.84 14.29
C THR A 51 2.98 -1.86 13.96
N ALA A 52 3.82 -2.35 14.87
CA ALA A 52 5.26 -2.40 14.66
C ALA A 52 5.69 -3.24 13.44
N LEU A 53 4.97 -4.33 13.15
CA LEU A 53 5.20 -5.13 11.94
C LEU A 53 4.74 -4.38 10.68
N SER A 54 3.60 -3.70 10.75
CA SER A 54 3.07 -2.92 9.64
C SER A 54 4.00 -1.78 9.26
N ASP A 55 4.57 -1.08 10.24
CA ASP A 55 5.54 -0.01 10.02
C ASP A 55 6.80 -0.52 9.31
N ARG A 56 7.32 -1.68 9.75
CA ARG A 56 8.47 -2.34 9.11
C ARG A 56 8.16 -2.75 7.67
N ILE A 57 7.00 -3.35 7.44
CA ILE A 57 6.57 -3.76 6.10
C ILE A 57 6.42 -2.55 5.19
N ARG A 58 5.85 -1.44 5.69
CA ARG A 58 5.74 -0.19 4.94
C ARG A 58 7.11 0.33 4.51
N ALA A 59 8.05 0.44 5.45
CA ALA A 59 9.41 0.87 5.14
C ALA A 59 10.11 -0.04 4.11
N MET A 60 9.93 -1.36 4.21
CA MET A 60 10.46 -2.31 3.21
C MET A 60 9.81 -2.13 1.84
N CYS A 61 8.49 -1.95 1.78
CA CYS A 61 7.76 -1.71 0.55
C CYS A 61 8.20 -0.38 -0.10
N ASP A 62 8.35 0.69 0.67
CA ASP A 62 8.79 1.99 0.16
C ASP A 62 10.18 1.89 -0.46
N ALA A 63 11.12 1.22 0.22
CA ALA A 63 12.45 0.96 -0.31
C ALA A 63 12.41 0.11 -1.61
N ALA A 64 11.57 -0.92 -1.64
CA ALA A 64 11.41 -1.79 -2.80
C ALA A 64 10.79 -1.06 -4.00
N VAL A 65 9.82 -0.17 -3.77
CA VAL A 65 9.23 0.70 -4.79
C VAL A 65 10.28 1.64 -5.38
N GLU A 66 11.10 2.27 -4.54
CA GLU A 66 12.15 3.16 -5.01
C GLU A 66 13.21 2.43 -5.84
N ARG A 67 13.61 1.22 -5.44
CA ARG A 67 14.53 0.37 -6.23
C ARG A 67 13.94 -0.02 -7.58
N ALA A 68 12.68 -0.47 -7.60
CA ALA A 68 11.99 -0.80 -8.85
C ALA A 68 11.89 0.41 -9.77
N ARG A 69 11.64 1.59 -9.19
CA ARG A 69 11.56 2.86 -9.93
C ARG A 69 12.92 3.28 -10.51
N GLN A 70 14.00 3.11 -9.74
CA GLN A 70 15.37 3.39 -10.21
C GLN A 70 15.75 2.49 -11.40
N ASP A 71 15.28 1.25 -11.40
CA ASP A 71 15.42 0.31 -12.52
C ASP A 71 14.48 0.62 -13.70
N GLY A 72 13.66 1.68 -13.63
CA GLY A 72 12.70 2.05 -14.68
C GLY A 72 11.48 1.12 -14.77
N ARG A 73 11.26 0.27 -13.76
CA ARG A 73 10.15 -0.69 -13.70
C ARG A 73 8.95 -0.09 -12.97
N LYS A 74 7.75 -0.58 -13.32
CA LYS A 74 6.49 -0.30 -12.61
C LYS A 74 6.04 -1.47 -11.73
N THR A 75 6.85 -2.53 -11.68
CA THR A 75 6.56 -3.77 -10.95
C THR A 75 7.67 -3.98 -9.94
N VAL A 76 7.30 -4.02 -8.67
CA VAL A 76 8.19 -4.44 -7.57
C VAL A 76 8.36 -5.95 -7.66
N LEU A 77 9.60 -6.40 -7.63
CA LEU A 77 10.02 -7.79 -7.69
C LEU A 77 10.60 -8.22 -6.35
N ASP A 78 10.72 -9.53 -6.15
CA ASP A 78 11.37 -10.16 -5.01
C ASP A 78 12.78 -9.60 -4.73
N ARG A 79 13.56 -9.36 -5.79
CA ARG A 79 14.90 -8.74 -5.69
C ARG A 79 14.90 -7.34 -5.07
N ASP A 80 13.79 -6.61 -5.17
CA ASP A 80 13.69 -5.25 -4.64
C ASP A 80 13.61 -5.24 -3.10
N PHE A 81 13.33 -6.40 -2.48
CA PHE A 81 13.34 -6.60 -1.02
C PHE A 81 14.68 -7.14 -0.48
N SER A 82 15.71 -7.31 -1.31
CA SER A 82 17.00 -7.93 -0.93
C SER A 82 18.12 -6.98 -0.51
#